data_AF-A0A9D2PUE8-F1
#
_entry.id   AF-A0A9D2PUE8-F1
#
_cell.length_a   1.000
_cell.length_b   1.000
_cell.length_c   1.000
_cell.angle_alpha   90.00
_cell.angle_beta   90.00
_cell.angle_gamma   90.00
#
_symmetry.space_group_name_H-M   'P 1'
#
loop_
_entity.id
_entity.type
_entity.pdbx_description
1 polymer ?
#
loop_
_entity_poly.entity_id
_entity_poly.type
_entity_poly.pdbx_seq_one_letter_code
_entity_poly.pdbx_strand_id
1 'polypeptide(L)'
;SGSISTTIKDYIINYQDLQGIGMTEKLALPTLIALCSIALNKPAISSLVVLGEISIAGTMIKVDELANSLQVCLDSGAKKVLLPITSAADLGTVPAELIGCFNLIFYQSAEDAVYKALGVE
;
A
#
# COMPACT_ATOMS: atom_id res chain seq x y z
N SER A 1 -3.67 -7.18 -21.46
CA SER A 1 -3.61 -7.64 -20.06
C SER A 1 -2.37 -8.49 -19.87
N GLY A 2 -1.55 -8.17 -18.88
CA GLY A 2 -0.44 -9.04 -18.48
C GLY A 2 -0.98 -10.17 -17.60
N SER A 3 -0.60 -11.43 -17.86
CA SER A 3 -0.94 -12.57 -17.00
C SER A 3 0.22 -12.90 -16.08
N ILE A 4 -0.11 -13.21 -14.82
CA ILE A 4 0.83 -13.85 -13.90
C ILE A 4 0.84 -15.33 -14.28
N SER A 5 1.96 -15.81 -14.81
CA SER A 5 2.07 -17.22 -15.19
C SER A 5 2.87 -17.98 -14.16
N THR A 6 2.23 -18.95 -13.51
CA THR A 6 2.84 -19.79 -12.48
C THR A 6 3.54 -21.03 -13.04
N THR A 7 3.49 -21.26 -14.35
CA THR A 7 4.06 -22.45 -15.01
C THR A 7 5.33 -22.17 -15.79
N ILE A 8 5.53 -20.94 -16.27
CA ILE A 8 6.68 -20.57 -17.11
C ILE A 8 7.57 -19.47 -16.51
N LYS A 9 7.22 -18.96 -15.32
CA LYS A 9 7.96 -17.89 -14.64
C LYS A 9 8.06 -18.14 -13.15
N ASP A 10 9.25 -17.89 -12.61
CA ASP A 10 9.50 -17.85 -11.18
C ASP A 10 9.44 -16.41 -10.67
N TYR A 11 8.78 -16.21 -9.54
CA TYR A 11 8.66 -14.90 -8.89
C TYR A 11 9.39 -14.94 -7.55
N ILE A 12 10.37 -14.06 -7.39
CA ILE A 12 11.13 -13.92 -6.14
C ILE A 12 10.65 -12.66 -5.45
N ILE A 13 10.18 -12.81 -4.21
CA ILE A 13 9.75 -11.70 -3.35
C ILE A 13 10.71 -11.62 -2.18
N ASN A 14 11.21 -10.42 -1.92
CA ASN A 14 12.10 -10.13 -0.81
C ASN A 14 11.48 -9.03 0.05
N TYR A 15 11.29 -9.33 1.34
CA TYR A 15 10.88 -8.35 2.33
C TYR A 15 12.08 -7.95 3.16
N GLN A 16 12.26 -6.65 3.38
CA GLN A 16 13.32 -6.11 4.20
C GLN A 16 12.72 -5.20 5.26
N ASP A 17 13.02 -5.51 6.51
CA ASP A 17 12.81 -4.59 7.62
C ASP A 17 14.01 -3.63 7.68
N LEU A 18 13.74 -2.36 7.40
CA LEU A 18 14.76 -1.31 7.39
C LEU A 18 15.13 -0.81 8.79
N GLN A 19 14.28 -1.05 9.79
CA GLN A 19 14.48 -0.57 11.16
C GLN A 19 14.99 -1.66 12.11
N GLY A 20 14.90 -2.93 11.71
CA GLY A 20 15.37 -4.07 12.51
C GLY A 20 14.50 -4.35 13.74
N ILE A 21 13.25 -3.90 13.73
CA ILE A 21 12.26 -4.03 14.81
C ILE A 21 11.46 -5.35 14.72
N GLY A 22 11.51 -6.02 13.57
CA GLY A 22 10.73 -7.23 13.27
C GLY A 22 9.82 -7.05 12.06
N MET A 23 9.49 -8.16 11.40
CA MET A 23 8.65 -8.13 10.20
C MET A 23 7.18 -7.92 10.55
N THR A 24 6.48 -7.10 9.77
CA THR A 24 5.03 -6.89 9.89
C THR A 24 4.24 -8.08 9.36
N GLU A 25 3.06 -8.33 9.93
CA GLU A 25 2.08 -9.29 9.41
C GLU A 25 1.25 -8.72 8.25
N LYS A 26 1.38 -7.41 7.97
CA LYS A 26 0.60 -6.66 6.97
C LYS A 26 1.36 -6.55 5.65
N LEU A 27 1.50 -7.65 4.91
CA LEU A 27 2.24 -7.73 3.66
C LEU A 27 1.41 -8.09 2.42
N ALA A 28 0.21 -8.65 2.54
CA ALA A 28 -0.50 -9.26 1.42
C ALA A 28 -0.87 -8.26 0.32
N LEU A 29 -1.34 -7.06 0.67
CA LEU A 29 -1.64 -6.01 -0.31
C LEU A 29 -0.38 -5.50 -1.03
N PRO A 30 0.72 -5.11 -0.34
CA PRO A 30 1.99 -4.81 -0.99
C PRO A 30 2.49 -5.92 -1.93
N THR A 31 2.34 -7.20 -1.53
CA THR A 31 2.70 -8.34 -2.40
C THR A 31 1.90 -8.34 -3.69
N LEU A 32 0.58 -8.14 -3.58
CA LEU A 32 -0.31 -8.13 -4.73
C LEU A 32 0.08 -7.03 -5.71
N ILE A 33 0.33 -5.82 -5.20
CA ILE A 33 0.77 -4.68 -6.02
C ILE A 33 2.09 -4.99 -6.71
N ALA A 34 3.06 -5.57 -6.01
CA ALA A 34 4.34 -5.97 -6.59
C ALA A 34 4.18 -7.01 -7.71
N LEU A 35 3.34 -8.04 -7.50
CA LEU A 35 3.06 -9.07 -8.51
C LEU A 35 2.35 -8.48 -9.74
N CYS A 36 1.35 -7.63 -9.53
CA CYS A 36 0.66 -6.94 -10.61
C CYS A 36 1.59 -5.97 -11.37
N SER A 37 2.48 -5.27 -10.66
CA SER A 37 3.51 -4.41 -11.27
C SER A 37 4.39 -5.20 -12.25
N ILE A 38 4.86 -6.38 -11.84
CA ILE A 38 5.66 -7.28 -12.67
C ILE A 38 4.84 -7.80 -13.86
N ALA A 39 3.62 -8.26 -13.61
CA ALA A 39 2.75 -8.81 -14.66
C ALA A 39 2.42 -7.78 -15.75
N LEU A 40 2.14 -6.54 -15.33
CA LEU A 40 1.78 -5.44 -16.21
C LEU A 40 3.00 -4.68 -16.76
N ASN A 41 4.22 -5.01 -16.34
CA ASN A 41 5.44 -4.27 -16.67
C ASN A 41 5.30 -2.76 -16.43
N LYS A 42 4.63 -2.39 -15.34
CA LYS A 42 4.40 -0.99 -14.98
C LYS A 42 4.92 -0.71 -13.57
N PRO A 43 5.83 0.25 -13.38
CA PRO A 43 6.36 0.56 -12.06
C PRO A 43 5.28 1.20 -11.17
N ALA A 44 5.41 1.00 -9.85
CA ALA A 44 4.61 1.72 -8.89
C ALA A 44 4.96 3.23 -8.89
N ILE A 45 4.01 4.06 -8.46
CA ILE A 45 4.20 5.50 -8.36
C ILE A 45 5.33 5.81 -7.36
N SER A 46 6.20 6.75 -7.73
CA SER A 46 7.29 7.20 -6.87
C SER A 46 6.79 7.93 -5.62
N SER A 47 7.51 7.76 -4.50
CA SER A 47 7.16 8.36 -3.20
C SER A 47 5.77 7.96 -2.67
N LEU A 48 5.27 6.79 -3.09
CA LEU A 48 4.02 6.20 -2.62
C LEU A 48 4.29 5.23 -1.47
N VAL A 49 3.53 5.37 -0.39
CA VAL A 49 3.40 4.36 0.66
C VAL A 49 2.06 3.65 0.53
N VAL A 50 2.05 2.33 0.69
CA VAL A 50 0.84 1.52 0.73
C VAL A 50 0.54 1.20 2.19
N LEU A 51 -0.57 1.73 2.70
CA LEU A 51 -1.10 1.40 4.02
C LEU A 51 -2.38 0.59 3.87
N GLY A 52 -2.54 -0.40 4.73
CA GLY A 52 -3.70 -1.27 4.77
C GLY A 52 -3.36 -2.70 4.36
N GLU A 53 -4.31 -3.59 4.57
CA GLU A 53 -4.12 -5.01 4.30
C GLU A 53 -5.37 -5.63 3.70
N ILE A 54 -5.21 -6.75 2.99
CA ILE A 54 -6.31 -7.55 2.47
C ILE A 54 -6.34 -8.92 3.15
N SER A 55 -7.54 -9.36 3.51
CA SER A 55 -7.75 -10.76 3.89
C SER A 55 -7.77 -11.67 2.65
N ILE A 56 -7.61 -12.98 2.87
CA ILE A 56 -7.74 -13.99 1.81
C ILE A 56 -9.12 -13.94 1.13
N ALA A 57 -10.16 -13.56 1.88
CA ALA A 57 -11.52 -13.41 1.36
C ALA A 57 -11.72 -12.13 0.52
N GLY A 58 -10.69 -11.28 0.38
CA GLY A 58 -10.77 -10.01 -0.35
C GLY A 58 -11.36 -8.86 0.45
N THR A 59 -11.60 -9.04 1.75
CA THR A 59 -12.06 -7.94 2.63
C THR A 59 -10.90 -7.00 2.96
N MET A 60 -11.17 -5.70 2.89
CA MET A 60 -10.23 -4.66 3.27
C MET A 60 -10.09 -4.53 4.78
N ILE A 61 -8.85 -4.59 5.26
CA ILE A 61 -8.51 -4.44 6.67
C ILE A 61 -8.06 -2.99 6.90
N LYS A 62 -8.61 -2.37 7.94
CA LYS A 62 -8.28 -0.99 8.32
C LYS A 62 -6.83 -0.88 8.82
N VAL A 63 -6.29 0.32 8.74
CA VAL A 63 -4.96 0.65 9.28
C VAL A 63 -5.09 0.92 10.77
N ASP A 64 -4.26 0.26 11.57
CA ASP A 64 -4.16 0.54 13.00
C ASP A 64 -3.18 1.70 13.22
N GLU A 65 -3.45 2.52 14.24
CA GLU A 65 -2.60 3.64 14.63
C GLU A 65 -2.23 4.55 13.44
N LEU A 66 -3.26 5.00 12.71
CA LEU A 66 -3.09 5.79 11.49
C LEU A 66 -2.20 7.03 11.68
N ALA A 67 -2.35 7.74 12.80
CA ALA A 67 -1.53 8.91 13.11
C ALA A 67 -0.03 8.55 13.23
N ASN A 68 0.31 7.48 13.95
CA ASN A 68 1.68 7.02 14.10
C ASN A 68 2.25 6.53 12.77
N SER A 69 1.47 5.77 12.00
CA SER A 69 1.88 5.29 10.68
C SER A 69 2.17 6.46 9.72
N LEU A 70 1.32 7.49 9.70
CA LEU A 70 1.52 8.69 8.87
C LEU A 70 2.72 9.52 9.31
N GLN A 71 3.01 9.60 10.62
CA GLN A 71 4.25 10.24 11.09
C GLN A 71 5.49 9.56 10.51
N VAL A 72 5.56 8.22 10.60
CA VAL A 72 6.69 7.45 10.02
C VAL A 72 6.77 7.64 8.50
N CYS A 73 5.63 7.75 7.81
CA CYS A 73 5.61 8.06 6.38
C CYS A 73 6.25 9.42 6.08
N LEU A 74 6.03 10.43 6.94
CA LEU A 74 6.54 11.78 6.76
C LEU A 74 8.05 11.79 6.96
N ASP A 75 8.51 11.17 8.05
CA ASP A 75 9.94 11.04 8.36
C ASP A 75 10.70 10.27 7.28
N SER A 76 10.03 9.31 6.63
CA SER A 76 10.56 8.54 5.50
C SER A 76 10.52 9.29 4.15
N GLY A 77 9.99 10.52 4.11
CA GLY A 77 9.91 11.34 2.91
C GLY A 77 8.81 10.93 1.92
N ALA A 78 7.80 10.19 2.37
CA ALA A 78 6.64 9.85 1.54
C ALA A 78 5.85 11.11 1.18
N LYS A 79 5.33 11.14 -0.05
CA LYS A 79 4.49 12.25 -0.55
C LYS A 79 3.07 11.83 -0.86
N LYS A 80 2.88 10.54 -1.14
CA LYS A 80 1.60 9.94 -1.48
C LYS A 80 1.36 8.75 -0.56
N VAL A 81 0.14 8.61 -0.07
CA VAL A 81 -0.23 7.50 0.80
C VAL A 81 -1.50 6.86 0.28
N LEU A 82 -1.41 5.59 -0.07
CA LEU A 82 -2.54 4.76 -0.47
C LEU A 82 -3.19 4.19 0.80
N LEU A 83 -4.49 4.45 1.00
CA LEU A 83 -5.23 4.13 2.22
C LEU A 83 -6.59 3.48 1.94
N PRO A 84 -7.00 2.44 2.68
CA PRO A 84 -8.31 1.86 2.48
C PRO A 84 -9.38 2.86 2.95
N ILE A 85 -10.49 2.93 2.22
CA ILE A 85 -11.61 3.82 2.55
C ILE A 85 -12.18 3.54 3.95
N THR A 86 -12.02 2.32 4.45
CA THR A 86 -12.41 1.93 5.82
C THR A 86 -11.64 2.69 6.90
N SER A 87 -10.43 3.19 6.60
CA SER A 87 -9.62 4.00 7.51
C SER A 87 -9.91 5.50 7.41
N ALA A 88 -10.78 5.93 6.50
CA ALA A 88 -11.12 7.35 6.37
C ALA A 88 -11.81 7.91 7.63
N ALA A 89 -12.53 7.07 8.39
CA ALA A 89 -13.13 7.46 9.65
C ALA A 89 -12.09 7.85 10.71
N ASP A 90 -10.92 7.21 10.69
CA ASP A 90 -9.84 7.45 11.66
C ASP A 90 -9.01 8.71 11.31
N LEU A 91 -9.21 9.33 10.14
CA LEU A 91 -8.54 10.58 9.77
C LEU A 91 -8.85 11.73 10.73
N GLY A 92 -10.02 11.72 11.37
CA GLY A 92 -10.37 12.71 12.39
C GLY A 92 -9.46 12.66 13.63
N THR A 93 -8.73 11.56 13.83
CA THR A 93 -7.75 11.40 14.93
C THR A 93 -6.36 11.89 14.55
N VAL A 94 -6.12 12.18 13.27
CA VAL A 94 -4.81 12.56 12.74
C VAL A 94 -4.69 14.09 12.73
N PRO A 95 -3.55 14.66 13.17
CA PRO A 95 -3.29 16.10 13.07
C PRO A 95 -3.45 16.62 11.64
N ALA A 96 -4.13 17.75 11.47
CA ALA A 96 -4.39 18.35 10.15
C ALA A 96 -3.10 18.70 9.40
N GLU A 97 -2.04 19.06 10.12
CA GLU A 97 -0.72 19.34 9.55
C GLU A 97 -0.14 18.12 8.82
N LEU A 98 -0.26 16.91 9.41
CA LEU A 98 0.17 15.68 8.76
C LEU A 98 -0.65 15.38 7.52
N ILE A 99 -1.98 15.51 7.60
CA ILE A 99 -2.87 15.27 6.47
C ILE A 99 -2.49 16.18 5.30
N GLY A 100 -2.15 17.45 5.59
CA GLY A 100 -1.71 18.42 4.59
C GLY A 100 -0.36 18.11 3.94
N CYS A 101 0.51 17.31 4.58
CA CYS A 101 1.80 16.90 4.02
C CYS A 101 1.68 15.81 2.95
N PHE A 102 0.57 15.06 2.92
CA PHE A 102 0.40 13.91 2.03
C PHE A 102 -0.68 14.13 0.99
N ASN A 103 -0.47 13.55 -0.19
CA ASN A 103 -1.55 13.25 -1.12
C ASN A 103 -2.15 11.89 -0.75
N LEU A 104 -3.30 11.91 -0.07
CA LEU A 104 -4.02 10.71 0.34
C LEU A 104 -4.85 10.16 -0.82
N ILE A 105 -4.55 8.92 -1.22
CA ILE A 105 -5.24 8.21 -2.29
C ILE A 105 -6.06 7.10 -1.63
N PHE A 106 -7.38 7.21 -1.67
CA PHE A 106 -8.25 6.19 -1.08
C PHE A 106 -8.52 5.07 -2.06
N TYR A 107 -8.60 3.84 -1.56
CA TYR A 107 -9.04 2.69 -2.35
C TYR A 107 -10.13 1.88 -1.64
N GLN A 108 -10.96 1.22 -2.43
CA GLN A 108 -12.12 0.45 -1.93
C GLN A 108 -11.98 -1.06 -2.09
N SER A 109 -11.14 -1.51 -3.03
CA SER A 109 -10.88 -2.92 -3.31
C SER A 109 -9.40 -3.15 -3.63
N ALA A 110 -8.97 -4.41 -3.57
CA ALA A 110 -7.60 -4.79 -3.91
C ALA A 110 -7.22 -4.41 -5.35
N GLU A 111 -8.15 -4.55 -6.29
CA GLU A 111 -7.96 -4.16 -7.69
C GLU A 111 -7.73 -2.66 -7.81
N ASP A 112 -8.62 -1.86 -7.22
CA ASP A 112 -8.53 -0.39 -7.21
C ASP A 112 -7.21 0.09 -6.58
N ALA A 113 -6.75 -0.59 -5.52
CA ALA A 113 -5.45 -0.33 -4.90
C ALA A 113 -4.30 -0.52 -5.90
N VAL A 114 -4.32 -1.60 -6.69
CA VAL A 114 -3.32 -1.88 -7.71
C VAL A 114 -3.35 -0.82 -8.81
N TYR A 115 -4.52 -0.49 -9.36
CA TYR A 115 -4.65 0.53 -10.41
C TYR A 115 -4.08 1.88 -9.95
N LYS A 116 -4.46 2.31 -8.74
CA LYS A 116 -3.98 3.56 -8.13
C LYS A 116 -2.49 3.51 -7.81
N ALA A 117 -1.98 2.40 -7.28
CA ALA A 117 -0.56 2.26 -6.97
C ALA A 117 0.33 2.29 -8.21
N LEU A 118 -0.17 1.82 -9.36
CA LEU A 118 0.54 1.79 -10.64
C LEU A 118 0.27 3.03 -11.51
N GLY A 119 -0.51 4.00 -11.03
CA GLY A 119 -0.89 5.19 -11.81
C GLY A 119 -1.58 4.84 -13.13
N VAL A 120 -2.38 3.78 -13.11
CA VAL A 120 -3.30 3.42 -14.18
C VAL A 120 -4.66 3.97 -13.75
N GLU A 121 -4.90 5.25 -14.05
CA GLU A 121 -6.23 5.86 -13.93
C GLU A 121 -7.03 5.62 -15.22
#